data_AF-A0A959ABN4-F1
#
_entry.id   AF-A0A959ABN4-F1
#
_cell.length_a   1.000
_cell.length_b   1.000
_cell.length_c   1.000
_cell.angle_alpha   90.00
_cell.angle_beta   90.00
_cell.angle_gamma   90.00
#
_symmetry.space_group_name_H-M   'P 1'
#
loop_
_entity.id
_entity.type
_entity.pdbx_description
1 polymer ?
#
loop_
_entity_poly.entity_id
_entity_poly.type
_entity_poly.pdbx_seq_one_letter_code
_entity_poly.pdbx_strand_id
1 'polypeptide(L)'
;WVQVTEDMGFTQEAKIIERNLDDGHQVGFRHEGIRFHTVGIVDGWALFDIIFTVYENNSAVDIFLQKENLKGSFYLDEVMIKPTDCTVYRQEPGWVSRNNYWFRL
;
A
#
# COMPACT_ATOMS: atom_id res chain seq x y z
N TRP A 1 1.40 -6.40 1.17
CA TRP A 1 0.38 -7.30 1.74
C TRP A 1 0.14 -6.98 3.21
N VAL A 2 -1.08 -7.18 3.69
CA VAL A 2 -1.43 -7.16 5.13
C VAL A 2 -2.18 -8.44 5.46
N GLN A 3 -1.86 -9.07 6.58
CA GLN A 3 -2.59 -10.26 7.05
C GLN A 3 -3.95 -9.84 7.60
N VAL A 4 -5.02 -10.49 7.13
CA VAL A 4 -6.41 -10.10 7.40
C VAL A 4 -7.23 -11.21 8.03
N THR A 5 -6.67 -12.41 8.20
CA THR A 5 -7.29 -13.51 8.95
C THR A 5 -7.61 -13.15 10.39
N GLU A 6 -6.77 -12.32 11.00
CA GLU A 6 -6.90 -11.90 12.40
C GLU A 6 -7.68 -10.58 12.52
N ASP A 7 -7.95 -9.91 11.39
CA ASP A 7 -8.50 -8.57 11.38
C ASP A 7 -9.95 -8.56 10.91
N MET A 8 -10.87 -8.69 11.88
CA MET A 8 -12.33 -8.86 11.71
C MET A 8 -13.06 -7.72 10.96
N GLY A 9 -12.36 -6.80 10.30
CA GLY A 9 -12.98 -5.72 9.54
C GLY A 9 -12.06 -4.86 8.69
N PHE A 10 -10.80 -5.27 8.45
CA PHE A 10 -9.82 -4.48 7.67
C PHE A 10 -9.75 -3.03 8.17
N THR A 11 -9.58 -2.86 9.48
CA THR A 11 -9.68 -1.54 10.11
C THR A 11 -8.38 -0.74 10.03
N GLN A 12 -7.41 -1.21 9.25
CA GLN A 12 -6.19 -0.47 8.97
C GLN A 12 -6.47 0.74 8.08
N GLU A 13 -5.70 1.78 8.34
CA GLU A 13 -5.74 3.04 7.63
C GLU A 13 -4.34 3.41 7.17
N ALA A 14 -4.27 4.01 5.99
CA ALA A 14 -3.06 4.62 5.49
C ALA A 14 -3.12 6.13 5.72
N LYS A 15 -2.02 6.67 6.24
CA LYS A 15 -1.79 8.11 6.34
C LYS A 15 -0.53 8.45 5.55
N ILE A 16 -0.68 9.33 4.57
CA ILE A 16 0.39 9.77 3.67
C ILE A 16 0.55 11.26 3.86
N ILE A 17 1.76 11.70 4.23
CA ILE A 17 2.08 13.09 4.52
C ILE A 17 3.27 13.48 3.66
N GLU A 18 3.15 14.58 2.92
CA GLU A 18 4.26 15.18 2.18
C GLU A 18 4.67 16.49 2.86
N ARG A 19 5.96 16.67 3.09
CA ARG A 19 6.55 17.86 3.70
C ARG A 19 7.68 18.39 2.85
N ASN A 20 7.69 19.68 2.59
CA ASN A 20 8.82 20.33 1.93
C ASN A 20 10.05 20.28 2.84
N LEU A 21 11.23 19.97 2.30
CA LEU A 21 12.46 19.84 3.10
C LEU A 21 13.16 21.17 3.39
N ASP A 22 12.87 22.22 2.65
CA ASP A 22 13.52 23.53 2.80
C ASP A 22 12.95 24.32 3.98
N ASP A 23 11.63 24.29 4.19
CA ASP A 23 10.95 25.07 5.24
C ASP A 23 10.04 24.23 6.16
N GLY A 24 9.86 22.94 5.87
CA GLY A 24 9.08 22.01 6.68
C GLY A 24 7.56 22.15 6.57
N HIS A 25 7.04 22.98 5.66
CA HIS A 25 5.59 23.12 5.52
C HIS A 25 4.95 21.84 4.95
N GLN A 26 3.68 21.61 5.29
CA GLN A 26 2.94 20.46 4.78
C GLN A 26 2.46 20.76 3.35
N VAL A 27 2.91 19.96 2.40
CA VAL A 27 2.54 20.05 0.99
C VAL A 27 1.28 19.23 0.72
N GLY A 28 1.22 18.01 1.27
CA GLY A 28 0.15 17.05 1.01
C GLY A 28 -0.23 16.27 2.25
N PHE A 29 -1.52 15.94 2.35
CA PHE A 29 -2.03 15.05 3.38
C PHE A 29 -3.17 14.19 2.83
N ARG A 30 -3.08 12.89 3.05
CA ARG A 30 -4.13 11.93 2.75
C ARG A 30 -4.28 10.94 3.89
N HIS A 31 -5.52 10.64 4.24
CA HIS A 31 -5.86 9.67 5.28
C HIS A 31 -7.11 8.91 4.86
N GLU A 32 -7.00 7.59 4.76
CA GLU A 32 -8.08 6.74 4.27
C GLU A 32 -7.95 5.29 4.78
N GLY A 33 -9.08 4.57 4.80
CA GLY A 33 -9.09 3.14 5.06
C GLY A 33 -8.53 2.34 3.89
N ILE A 34 -7.56 1.45 4.14
CA ILE A 34 -6.88 0.71 3.07
C ILE A 34 -7.81 -0.28 2.37
N ARG A 35 -8.89 -0.72 3.03
CA ARG A 35 -9.87 -1.68 2.49
C ARG A 35 -10.49 -1.24 1.16
N PHE A 36 -10.58 0.06 0.91
CA PHE A 36 -11.12 0.61 -0.32
C PHE A 36 -10.17 0.46 -1.52
N HIS A 37 -8.92 0.08 -1.26
CA HIS A 37 -7.84 -0.13 -2.23
C HIS A 37 -7.46 -1.62 -2.37
N THR A 38 -8.35 -2.51 -1.93
CA THR A 38 -8.11 -3.97 -1.98
C THR A 38 -8.05 -4.44 -3.44
N VAL A 39 -6.92 -5.02 -3.84
CA VAL A 39 -6.75 -5.65 -5.15
C VAL A 39 -7.22 -7.10 -5.12
N GLY A 40 -6.94 -7.81 -4.02
CA GLY A 40 -7.33 -9.20 -3.84
C GLY A 40 -6.87 -9.77 -2.51
N ILE A 41 -7.43 -10.93 -2.15
CA ILE A 41 -7.11 -11.66 -0.93
C ILE A 41 -6.83 -13.11 -1.33
N VAL A 42 -5.68 -13.68 -0.92
CA VAL A 42 -5.55 -15.14 -0.86
C VAL A 42 -4.72 -15.58 0.33
N ASP A 43 -5.03 -16.79 0.79
CA ASP A 43 -4.41 -17.44 1.95
C ASP A 43 -4.35 -16.54 3.20
N GLY A 44 -5.37 -15.70 3.36
CA GLY A 44 -5.49 -14.82 4.52
C GLY A 44 -4.69 -13.53 4.46
N TRP A 45 -4.03 -13.25 3.33
CA TRP A 45 -3.31 -12.02 3.06
C TRP A 45 -4.04 -11.19 2.02
N ALA A 46 -4.16 -9.88 2.28
CA ALA A 46 -4.75 -8.93 1.37
C ALA A 46 -3.69 -8.04 0.73
N LEU A 47 -3.78 -7.87 -0.59
CA LEU A 47 -2.98 -6.94 -1.36
C LEU A 47 -3.76 -5.63 -1.51
N PHE A 48 -3.09 -4.52 -1.22
CA PHE A 48 -3.62 -3.17 -1.39
C PHE A 48 -2.72 -2.39 -2.33
N ASP A 49 -3.34 -1.60 -3.21
CA ASP A 49 -2.63 -0.73 -4.14
C ASP A 49 -3.14 0.71 -3.97
N ILE A 50 -2.33 1.54 -3.32
CA ILE A 50 -2.69 2.91 -2.97
C ILE A 50 -1.89 3.87 -3.86
N ILE A 51 -2.58 4.50 -4.79
CA ILE A 51 -1.99 5.53 -5.65
C ILE A 51 -1.88 6.83 -4.87
N PHE A 52 -0.71 7.45 -4.84
CA PHE A 52 -0.50 8.79 -4.32
C PHE A 52 0.34 9.64 -5.27
N THR A 53 0.34 10.95 -5.05
CA THR A 53 1.06 11.93 -5.86
C THR A 53 2.00 12.71 -4.95
N VAL A 54 3.23 12.92 -5.42
CA VAL A 54 4.21 13.83 -4.82
C VAL A 54 4.07 15.15 -5.57
N TYR A 55 3.80 16.24 -4.86
CA TYR A 55 3.42 17.51 -5.48
C TYR A 55 4.61 18.46 -5.64
N GLU A 56 5.58 18.42 -4.73
CA GLU A 56 6.74 19.31 -4.78
C GLU A 56 8.05 18.54 -5.00
N ASN A 57 9.01 19.22 -5.64
CA ASN A 57 10.39 18.76 -5.65
C ASN A 57 11.02 19.05 -4.27
N ASN A 58 12.03 18.26 -3.90
CA ASN A 58 12.71 18.39 -2.61
C ASN A 58 11.77 18.25 -1.39
N SER A 59 10.80 17.34 -1.48
CA SER A 59 9.90 16.99 -0.39
C SER A 59 10.19 15.58 0.15
N ALA A 60 9.77 15.32 1.38
CA ALA A 60 9.75 14.00 1.99
C ALA A 60 8.31 13.51 2.14
N VAL A 61 8.09 12.24 1.78
CA VAL A 61 6.80 11.57 1.93
C VAL A 61 6.90 10.52 3.02
N ASP A 62 6.10 10.69 4.07
CA ASP A 62 5.94 9.73 5.15
C ASP A 62 4.64 8.95 4.96
N ILE A 63 4.75 7.62 4.94
CA ILE A 63 3.63 6.69 4.79
C ILE A 63 3.52 5.88 6.07
N PHE A 64 2.37 5.97 6.72
CA PHE A 64 2.05 5.23 7.92
C PHE A 64 0.90 4.28 7.64
N LEU A 65 1.08 3.03 8.05
CA LEU A 65 0.01 2.06 8.16
C LEU A 65 -0.34 1.93 9.65
N GLN A 66 -1.58 2.26 10.00
CA GLN A 66 -2.02 2.30 11.38
C GLN A 66 -3.36 1.59 11.57
N LYS A 67 -3.65 1.18 12.80
CA LYS A 67 -4.94 0.63 13.20
C LYS A 67 -5.47 1.51 14.33
N GLU A 68 -6.48 2.32 14.04
CA GLU A 68 -7.01 3.25 15.03
C GLU A 68 -7.71 2.49 16.17
N ASN A 69 -7.52 2.93 17.40
CA ASN A 69 -8.22 2.44 18.60
C ASN A 69 -8.06 0.93 18.90
N LEU A 70 -7.06 0.27 18.31
CA LEU A 70 -6.79 -1.15 18.53
C LEU A 70 -5.32 -1.39 18.85
N LYS A 71 -5.04 -1.87 20.07
CA LYS A 71 -3.69 -2.26 20.52
C LYS A 71 -3.36 -3.71 20.13
N GLY A 72 -3.67 -4.07 18.88
CA GLY A 72 -3.38 -5.40 18.34
C GLY A 72 -2.15 -5.36 17.44
N SER A 73 -1.37 -6.43 17.45
CA SER A 73 -0.38 -6.65 16.40
C SER A 73 -1.08 -6.80 15.06
N PHE A 74 -0.41 -6.39 13.98
CA PHE A 74 -0.77 -6.78 12.63
C PHE A 74 0.51 -7.05 11.86
N TYR A 75 0.38 -7.85 10.81
CA TYR A 75 1.50 -8.29 10.00
C TYR A 75 1.40 -7.67 8.61
N LEU A 76 2.53 -7.16 8.14
CA LEU A 76 2.70 -6.60 6.80
C LEU A 76 3.89 -7.31 6.14
N ASP A 77 3.77 -7.55 4.85
CA ASP A 77 4.83 -8.15 4.05
C ASP A 77 4.85 -7.57 2.63
N GLU A 78 6.01 -7.58 1.98
CA GLU A 78 6.28 -7.05 0.64
C GLU A 78 5.69 -5.65 0.41
N VAL A 79 6.26 -4.64 1.06
CA VAL A 79 5.92 -3.24 0.79
C VAL A 79 6.78 -2.72 -0.35
N MET A 80 6.14 -2.08 -1.33
CA MET A 80 6.81 -1.54 -2.49
C MET A 80 6.23 -0.18 -2.85
N ILE A 81 7.13 0.77 -3.14
CA ILE A 81 6.80 2.06 -3.73
C ILE A 81 7.36 2.07 -5.14
N LYS A 82 6.51 2.35 -6.13
CA LYS A 82 6.90 2.36 -7.53
C LYS A 82 6.18 3.47 -8.29
N PRO A 83 6.74 3.97 -9.41
CA PRO A 83 5.99 4.72 -10.39
C PRO A 83 4.76 3.95 -10.88
N THR A 84 3.68 4.66 -11.23
CA THR A 84 2.42 4.06 -11.67
C THR A 84 2.58 3.29 -12.98
N ASP A 85 3.47 3.74 -13.87
CA ASP A 85 3.81 3.14 -15.15
C ASP A 85 4.85 2.01 -15.06
N CYS A 86 5.42 1.77 -13.88
CA CYS A 86 6.40 0.71 -13.68
C CYS A 86 5.72 -0.67 -13.64
N THR A 87 6.16 -1.55 -14.54
CA THR A 87 5.85 -2.98 -14.52
C THR A 87 6.91 -3.71 -13.72
N VAL A 88 6.53 -4.22 -12.55
CA VAL A 88 7.46 -4.88 -11.61
C VAL A 88 7.55 -6.40 -11.78
N TYR A 89 6.76 -6.99 -12.69
CA TYR A 89 6.67 -8.44 -12.85
C TYR A 89 7.21 -8.91 -14.18
N ARG A 90 7.96 -10.01 -14.14
CA ARG A 90 8.43 -10.72 -15.33
C ARG A 90 7.22 -11.36 -16.02
N GLN A 91 7.00 -10.98 -17.28
CA GLN A 91 6.01 -11.63 -18.14
C GLN A 91 6.69 -12.80 -18.86
N GLU A 92 6.18 -14.02 -18.69
CA GLU A 92 6.64 -15.20 -19.43
C GLU A 92 5.54 -15.74 -20.34
N PRO A 93 5.86 -16.33 -21.51
CA PRO A 93 4.87 -16.97 -22.35
C PRO A 93 4.11 -18.05 -21.57
N GLY A 94 2.78 -17.92 -21.51
CA GLY A 94 1.95 -18.84 -20.76
C GLY A 94 1.76 -18.51 -19.28
N TRP A 95 2.23 -17.34 -18.83
CA TRP A 95 2.05 -16.85 -17.47
C TRP A 95 1.43 -15.45 -17.51
N VAL A 96 0.27 -15.28 -16.87
CA VAL A 96 -0.34 -13.96 -16.68
C VAL A 96 -0.07 -13.54 -15.25
N SER A 97 0.90 -12.64 -15.05
CA SER A 97 1.03 -11.98 -13.75
C SER A 97 -0.18 -11.06 -13.55
N ARG A 98 -1.13 -11.52 -12.74
CA ARG A 98 -2.18 -10.71 -12.14
C ARG A 98 -2.21 -11.03 -10.66
N ASN A 99 -1.92 -10.04 -9.83
CA ASN A 99 -2.05 -10.10 -8.36
C ASN A 99 -1.05 -11.01 -7.63
N ASN A 100 0.24 -11.04 -8.01
CA ASN A 100 1.29 -11.76 -7.25
C ASN A 100 1.08 -13.28 -7.08
N TYR A 101 0.10 -13.89 -7.76
CA TYR A 101 -0.07 -15.33 -7.78
C TYR A 101 0.55 -15.94 -9.03
N TRP A 102 1.46 -16.87 -8.81
CA TRP A 102 2.05 -17.69 -9.86
C TRP A 102 1.07 -18.81 -10.21
N PHE A 103 0.18 -18.59 -11.17
CA PHE A 103 -0.65 -19.66 -11.73
C PHE A 103 -0.14 -20.06 -13.11
N ARG A 104 0.03 -21.38 -13.30
CA ARG A 104 0.33 -22.00 -14.59
C ARG A 104 -0.94 -22.04 -15.44
N LEU A 105 -0.87 -21.61 -16.70
CA LEU A 105 -1.96 -21.77 -17.68
C LEU A 105 -2.17 -23.24 -18.09
#